data_AF-A0A0B1RVA0-F1
#
_entry.id   AF-A0A0B1RVA0-F1
#
_cell.length_a   1.000
_cell.length_b   1.000
_cell.length_c   1.000
_cell.angle_alpha   90.00
_cell.angle_beta   90.00
_cell.angle_gamma   90.00
#
_symmetry.space_group_name_H-M   'P 1'
#
loop_
_entity.id
_entity.type
_entity.pdbx_description
1 polymer ?
#
loop_
_entity_poly.entity_id
_entity_poly.type
_entity_poly.pdbx_seq_one_letter_code
_entity_poly.pdbx_strand_id
1 'polypeptide(L)'
;MLFVVVGLAIVGITDIFCGDHKDSKQNDVIIGDVLCVVAQVFVALQLVLEQKYLHKHDVEPLFAVGLEGIYGLVLLIICLVPLYFIHVGPTFSINPEGRLEDVFYAWKQISISPMIAVALIGLIIRYA
;
A
#
# COMPACT_ATOMS: atom_id res chain seq x y z
N MET A 1 -6.52 -19.71 -1.02
CA MET A 1 -6.19 -19.36 0.37
C MET A 1 -4.96 -20.08 0.88
N LEU A 2 -4.94 -21.42 0.90
CA LEU A 2 -3.78 -22.20 1.37
C LEU A 2 -2.46 -21.86 0.65
N PHE A 3 -2.47 -21.74 -0.68
CA PHE A 3 -1.29 -21.33 -1.46
C PHE A 3 -0.78 -19.91 -1.12
N VAL A 4 -1.70 -18.98 -0.86
CA VAL A 4 -1.37 -17.58 -0.50
C VAL A 4 -0.78 -17.53 0.91
N VAL A 5 -1.34 -18.29 1.84
CA VAL A 5 -0.83 -18.39 3.22
C VAL A 5 0.58 -18.98 3.24
N VAL A 6 0.82 -20.05 2.46
CA VAL A 6 2.16 -20.63 2.31
C VAL A 6 3.13 -19.63 1.67
N GLY A 7 2.70 -18.91 0.62
CA GLY A 7 3.51 -17.86 0.00
C GLY A 7 3.88 -16.74 0.97
N LEU A 8 2.91 -16.25 1.76
CA LEU A 8 3.13 -15.21 2.76
C LEU A 8 4.07 -15.69 3.87
N ALA A 9 3.91 -16.93 4.32
CA ALA A 9 4.78 -17.55 5.31
C ALA A 9 6.23 -17.67 4.80
N ILE A 10 6.43 -18.07 3.55
CA ILE A 10 7.77 -18.14 2.95
C ILE A 10 8.43 -16.76 2.88
N VAL A 11 7.68 -15.74 2.44
CA VAL A 11 8.20 -14.36 2.36
C VAL A 11 8.58 -13.84 3.76
N GLY A 12 7.72 -14.04 4.76
CA GLY A 12 8.00 -13.62 6.14
C GLY A 12 9.18 -14.35 6.79
N ILE A 13 9.31 -15.67 6.58
CA ILE A 13 10.46 -16.43 7.07
C ILE A 13 11.75 -15.97 6.37
N THR A 14 11.69 -15.68 5.06
CA THR A 14 12.84 -15.18 4.30
C THR A 14 13.30 -13.82 4.82
N ASP A 15 12.38 -12.93 5.18
CA ASP A 15 12.71 -11.63 5.75
C ASP A 15 13.45 -11.75 7.10
N ILE A 16 12.99 -12.66 7.97
CA ILE A 16 13.63 -12.94 9.26
C ILE A 16 15.02 -13.57 9.10
N PHE A 17 15.20 -14.51 8.16
CA PHE A 17 16.45 -15.25 7.98
C PHE A 17 17.50 -14.50 7.13
N CYS A 18 17.06 -13.70 6.16
CA CYS A 18 17.92 -12.99 5.22
C CYS A 18 18.08 -11.49 5.55
N GLY A 19 17.43 -11.01 6.61
CA GLY A 19 17.61 -9.68 7.15
C GLY A 19 19.04 -9.45 7.62
N ASP A 20 19.85 -8.82 6.78
CA ASP A 20 21.26 -8.51 7.02
C ASP A 20 21.42 -7.71 8.33
N HIS A 21 22.03 -8.33 9.36
CA HIS A 21 22.31 -7.74 10.68
C HIS A 21 23.24 -6.51 10.56
N LYS A 22 22.65 -5.36 10.26
CA LYS A 22 23.17 -4.03 10.61
C LYS A 22 22.17 -3.42 11.57
N ASP A 23 22.58 -3.16 12.81
CA ASP A 23 21.70 -2.70 13.90
C ASP A 23 20.81 -1.50 13.56
N SER A 24 21.18 -0.69 12.56
CA SER A 24 20.34 0.41 12.07
C SER A 24 19.17 -0.04 11.17
N LYS A 25 19.28 -1.15 10.44
CA LYS A 25 18.23 -1.65 9.53
C LYS A 25 17.13 -2.43 10.24
N GLN A 26 17.43 -3.07 11.37
CA GLN A 26 16.45 -3.90 12.08
C GLN A 26 15.32 -3.05 12.68
N ASN A 27 15.64 -1.89 13.24
CA ASN A 27 14.63 -0.97 13.78
C ASN A 27 13.75 -0.40 12.66
N ASP A 28 14.32 -0.15 11.48
CA ASP A 28 13.62 0.39 10.31
C ASP A 28 12.56 -0.59 9.78
N VAL A 29 12.89 -1.89 9.71
CA VAL A 29 11.93 -2.94 9.31
C VAL A 29 10.78 -3.06 10.30
N ILE A 30 11.08 -3.06 11.61
CA ILE A 30 10.06 -3.16 12.66
C ILE A 30 9.08 -1.98 12.61
N ILE A 31 9.56 -0.77 12.33
CA ILE A 31 8.69 0.41 12.20
C ILE A 31 7.72 0.23 11.02
N GLY A 32 8.19 -0.31 9.89
CA GLY A 32 7.36 -0.63 8.73
C GLY A 32 6.26 -1.64 9.05
N ASP A 33 6.61 -2.73 9.74
CA ASP A 33 5.66 -3.77 10.13
C ASP A 33 4.57 -3.24 11.07
N VAL A 34 4.94 -2.42 12.06
CA VAL A 34 3.98 -1.78 12.97
C VAL A 34 3.04 -0.86 12.19
N LEU A 35 3.55 -0.09 11.22
CA LEU A 35 2.73 0.77 10.36
C LEU A 35 1.73 -0.05 9.53
N CYS A 36 2.15 -1.21 9.02
CA CYS A 36 1.29 -2.12 8.27
C CYS A 36 0.14 -2.67 9.14
N VAL A 37 0.45 -3.12 10.36
CA VAL A 37 -0.56 -3.64 11.30
C VAL A 37 -1.59 -2.56 11.63
N VAL A 38 -1.15 -1.33 11.90
CA VAL A 38 -2.05 -0.19 12.16
C VAL A 38 -2.95 0.09 10.95
N ALA A 39 -2.39 0.11 9.74
CA ALA A 39 -3.17 0.30 8.51
C ALA A 39 -4.24 -0.79 8.33
N GLN A 40 -3.92 -2.05 8.62
CA GLN A 40 -4.87 -3.15 8.56
C GLN A 40 -6.03 -3.01 9.55
N VAL A 41 -5.79 -2.46 10.75
CA VAL A 41 -6.86 -2.17 11.72
C VAL A 41 -7.85 -1.14 11.16
N PHE A 42 -7.35 -0.08 10.50
CA PHE A 42 -8.23 0.91 9.85
C PHE A 42 -9.05 0.30 8.72
N VAL A 43 -8.44 -0.55 7.88
CA VAL A 43 -9.16 -1.25 6.80
C VAL A 43 -10.24 -2.19 7.37
N ALA A 44 -9.91 -2.93 8.43
CA ALA A 44 -10.88 -3.78 9.11
C ALA A 44 -12.07 -2.97 9.67
N LEU A 45 -11.79 -1.80 10.26
CA LEU A 45 -12.84 -0.90 10.75
C LEU A 45 -13.72 -0.40 9.60
N GLN A 46 -13.13 0.01 8.48
CA GLN A 46 -13.87 0.46 7.29
C GLN A 46 -14.84 -0.61 6.79
N LEU A 47 -14.39 -1.86 6.66
CA LEU A 47 -15.22 -2.98 6.22
C LEU A 47 -16.37 -3.28 7.20
N VAL A 48 -16.11 -3.22 8.51
CA VAL A 48 -17.16 -3.45 9.53
C VAL A 48 -18.18 -2.31 9.53
N LEU A 49 -17.74 -1.07 9.38
CA LEU A 49 -18.64 0.08 9.27
C LEU A 49 -19.48 -0.02 8.00
N GLU A 50 -18.86 -0.32 6.86
CA GLU A 50 -19.55 -0.51 5.58
C GLU A 50 -20.65 -1.58 5.70
N GLN A 51 -20.32 -2.76 6.25
CA GLN A 51 -21.30 -3.83 6.50
C GLN A 51 -22.46 -3.37 7.39
N LYS A 52 -22.16 -2.58 8.43
CA LYS A 52 -23.17 -2.05 9.35
C LYS A 52 -24.09 -1.03 8.67
N TYR A 53 -23.55 -0.19 7.78
CA TYR A 53 -24.33 0.81 7.05
C TYR A 53 -25.17 0.17 5.92
N LEU A 54 -24.62 -0.79 5.18
CA LEU A 54 -25.34 -1.56 4.15
C LEU A 54 -26.50 -2.37 4.74
N HIS A 55 -26.39 -2.85 5.99
CA HIS A 55 -27.51 -3.56 6.64
C HIS A 55 -28.66 -2.62 7.05
N LYS A 56 -28.37 -1.33 7.27
CA LYS A 56 -29.37 -0.34 7.73
C LYS A 56 -30.05 0.43 6.61
N HIS A 57 -29.40 0.54 5.46
CA HIS A 57 -29.89 1.29 4.31
C HIS A 57 -29.91 0.39 3.07
N ASP A 58 -31.03 0.35 2.36
CA ASP A 58 -31.22 -0.41 1.12
C ASP A 58 -30.55 0.33 -0.05
N VAL A 59 -29.22 0.36 -0.03
CA VAL A 59 -28.38 0.99 -1.06
C VAL A 59 -27.74 -0.10 -1.88
N GLU A 60 -27.77 0.04 -3.21
CA GLU A 60 -27.15 -0.90 -4.12
C GLU A 60 -25.64 -1.00 -3.84
N PRO A 61 -25.11 -2.20 -3.46
CA PRO A 61 -23.72 -2.35 -3.06
C PRO A 61 -22.73 -1.90 -4.13
N LEU A 62 -23.08 -2.09 -5.41
CA LEU A 62 -22.25 -1.71 -6.54
C LEU A 62 -22.08 -0.19 -6.67
N PHE A 63 -23.11 0.58 -6.30
CA PHE A 63 -23.03 2.03 -6.31
C PHE A 63 -22.23 2.56 -5.11
N ALA A 64 -22.41 1.95 -3.93
CA ALA A 64 -21.66 2.31 -2.73
C ALA A 64 -20.14 2.14 -2.91
N VAL A 65 -19.71 0.98 -3.40
CA VAL A 65 -18.28 0.71 -3.66
C VAL A 65 -17.70 1.57 -4.78
N GLY A 66 -18.51 1.89 -5.81
CA GLY A 66 -18.11 2.79 -6.89
C GLY A 66 -17.84 4.21 -6.39
N LEU A 67 -18.69 4.72 -5.51
CA LEU A 67 -18.48 6.01 -4.85
C LEU A 67 -17.25 5.98 -3.93
N GLU A 68 -17.06 4.91 -3.15
CA GLU A 68 -15.89 4.73 -2.31
C GLU A 68 -14.58 4.81 -3.12
N GLY A 69 -14.53 4.17 -4.29
CA GLY A 69 -13.38 4.26 -5.19
C GLY A 69 -13.10 5.70 -5.65
N ILE A 70 -14.14 6.48 -5.97
CA ILE A 70 -14.00 7.90 -6.36
C ILE A 70 -13.52 8.74 -5.17
N TYR A 71 -14.08 8.56 -3.98
CA TYR A 71 -13.63 9.26 -2.78
C TYR A 71 -12.19 8.89 -2.41
N GLY A 72 -11.83 7.61 -2.53
CA GLY A 72 -10.48 7.11 -2.34
C GLY A 72 -9.50 7.76 -3.32
N LEU A 73 -9.87 7.88 -4.59
CA LEU A 73 -9.04 8.55 -5.60
C LEU A 73 -8.83 10.04 -5.29
N VAL A 74 -9.89 10.75 -4.91
CA VAL A 74 -9.81 12.18 -4.56
C VAL A 74 -8.94 12.40 -3.33
N LEU A 75 -9.15 11.61 -2.27
CA LEU A 75 -8.34 11.66 -1.05
C LEU A 75 -6.88 11.32 -1.35
N LEU A 76 -6.62 10.33 -2.20
CA LEU A 76 -5.27 9.96 -2.61
C LEU A 76 -4.57 11.11 -3.34
N ILE A 77 -5.23 11.75 -4.33
CA ILE A 77 -4.66 12.91 -5.04
C ILE A 77 -4.35 14.05 -4.07
N ILE A 78 -5.23 14.30 -3.10
CA ILE A 78 -5.01 15.34 -2.08
C ILE A 78 -3.83 14.96 -1.16
N CYS A 79 -3.70 13.70 -0.76
CA CYS A 79 -2.60 13.20 0.07
C CYS A 79 -1.25 13.20 -0.65
N LEU A 80 -1.22 12.99 -1.97
CA LEU A 80 0.00 13.02 -2.77
C LEU A 80 0.71 14.39 -2.71
N VAL A 81 -0.04 15.48 -2.61
CA VAL A 81 0.52 16.84 -2.54
C VAL A 81 1.41 17.04 -1.31
N PRO A 82 0.94 16.86 -0.05
CA PRO A 82 1.80 16.99 1.12
C PRO A 82 2.87 15.90 1.19
N LEU A 83 2.59 14.66 0.77
CA LEU A 83 3.59 13.57 0.78
C LEU A 83 4.78 13.84 -0.15
N TYR A 84 4.59 14.61 -1.22
CA TYR A 84 5.68 15.06 -2.09
C TYR A 84 6.65 16.01 -1.39
N PHE A 85 6.16 16.87 -0.48
CA PHE A 85 7.00 17.87 0.20
C PHE A 85 7.65 17.35 1.48
N ILE A 86 7.22 16.20 1.99
CA ILE A 86 7.81 15.61 3.19
C ILE A 86 9.10 14.87 2.80
N HIS A 87 10.22 15.41 3.30
CA HIS A 87 11.53 14.81 3.14
C HIS A 87 11.81 13.89 4.33
N VAL A 88 12.22 12.68 4.06
CA VAL A 88 12.51 11.64 5.06
C VAL A 88 13.95 11.17 4.95
N GLY A 89 14.44 10.65 6.08
CA GLY A 89 15.75 10.03 6.14
C GLY A 89 15.87 8.79 5.23
N PRO A 90 17.10 8.29 5.03
CA PRO A 90 17.40 7.18 4.13
C PRO A 90 16.70 5.86 4.49
N THR A 91 16.12 5.78 5.69
CA THR A 91 15.25 4.69 6.16
C THR A 91 13.95 4.55 5.35
N PHE A 92 13.36 5.66 4.90
CA PHE A 92 12.03 5.65 4.25
C PHE A 92 12.06 6.00 2.76
N SER A 93 13.17 6.57 2.26
CA SER A 93 13.31 6.90 0.84
C SER A 93 14.74 6.68 0.35
N ILE A 94 14.87 5.91 -0.73
CA ILE A 94 16.12 5.74 -1.49
C ILE A 94 16.25 6.76 -2.63
N ASN A 95 15.28 7.68 -2.75
CA ASN A 95 15.30 8.69 -3.81
C ASN A 95 16.40 9.73 -3.55
N PRO A 96 17.07 10.25 -4.60
CA PRO A 96 18.12 11.26 -4.47
C PRO A 96 17.62 12.56 -3.82
N GLU A 97 16.33 12.86 -3.94
CA GLU A 97 15.66 14.02 -3.34
C GLU A 97 15.09 13.73 -1.93
N GLY A 98 15.17 12.50 -1.42
CA GLY A 98 14.70 12.13 -0.08
C GLY A 98 13.20 12.31 0.17
N ARG A 99 12.37 12.42 -0.87
CA ARG A 99 10.91 12.59 -0.74
C ARG A 99 10.23 11.28 -0.39
N LEU A 100 9.18 11.34 0.45
CA LEU A 100 8.36 10.17 0.82
C LEU A 100 7.69 9.54 -0.39
N GLU A 101 6.99 10.35 -1.19
CA GLU A 101 6.28 9.87 -2.38
C GLU A 101 6.55 10.79 -3.56
N ASP A 102 7.16 10.24 -4.62
CA ASP A 102 7.46 10.97 -5.85
C ASP A 102 6.75 10.31 -7.04
N VAL A 103 5.53 10.76 -7.28
CA VAL A 103 4.66 10.26 -8.36
C VAL A 103 5.28 10.51 -9.73
N PHE A 104 6.00 11.62 -9.91
CA PHE A 104 6.63 11.95 -11.18
C PHE A 104 7.82 11.03 -11.47
N TYR A 105 8.61 10.72 -10.43
CA TYR A 105 9.68 9.74 -10.55
C TYR A 105 9.12 8.34 -10.85
N ALA A 106 8.08 7.92 -10.12
CA ALA A 106 7.41 6.64 -10.34
C ALA A 106 6.85 6.52 -11.77
N TRP A 107 6.20 7.57 -12.28
CA TRP A 107 5.68 7.60 -13.65
C TRP A 107 6.78 7.46 -14.70
N LYS A 108 7.89 8.16 -14.50
CA LYS A 108 9.07 8.04 -15.37
C LYS A 108 9.64 6.62 -15.31
N GLN A 109 9.69 6.01 -14.13
CA GLN A 109 10.20 4.65 -13.94
C GLN A 109 9.31 3.60 -14.62
N ILE A 110 7.98 3.75 -14.55
CA ILE A 110 7.02 2.89 -15.25
C ILE A 110 7.22 2.99 -16.78
N SER A 111 7.49 4.21 -17.28
CA SER A 111 7.70 4.44 -18.71
C SER A 111 9.03 3.87 -19.23
N ILE A 112 10.05 3.77 -18.37
CA ILE A 112 11.38 3.27 -18.72
C ILE A 112 11.47 1.75 -18.54
N SER A 113 10.85 1.20 -17.49
CA SER A 113 10.91 -0.22 -17.17
C SER A 113 9.59 -0.93 -17.49
N PRO A 114 9.51 -1.67 -18.60
CA PRO A 114 8.27 -2.34 -19.02
C PRO A 114 7.83 -3.44 -18.04
N MET A 115 8.75 -3.97 -17.22
CA MET A 115 8.44 -5.02 -16.25
C MET A 115 7.56 -4.51 -15.10
N ILE A 116 7.71 -3.24 -14.70
CA ILE A 116 6.86 -2.61 -13.69
C ILE A 116 5.47 -2.36 -14.26
N ALA A 117 5.38 -1.91 -15.51
CA ALA A 117 4.10 -1.73 -16.19
C ALA A 117 3.32 -3.06 -16.30
N VAL A 118 4.00 -4.16 -16.66
CA VAL A 118 3.39 -5.50 -16.70
C VAL A 118 2.91 -5.93 -15.30
N ALA A 119 3.69 -5.68 -14.26
CA ALA A 119 3.28 -5.99 -12.88
C ALA A 119 2.05 -5.18 -12.45
N LEU A 120 1.98 -3.89 -12.79
CA LEU A 120 0.82 -3.03 -12.51
C LEU A 120 -0.43 -3.48 -13.27
N ILE A 121 -0.30 -3.84 -14.54
CA ILE A 121 -1.41 -4.37 -15.33
C ILE A 121 -1.90 -5.70 -14.75
N GLY A 122 -0.97 -6.59 -14.36
CA GLY A 122 -1.31 -7.84 -13.70
C GLY A 122 -2.03 -7.64 -12.36
N LEU A 123 -1.69 -6.57 -11.63
CA LEU A 123 -2.39 -6.18 -10.41
C LEU A 123 -3.83 -5.73 -10.73
N ILE A 124 -4.02 -4.86 -11.72
CA ILE A 124 -5.34 -4.35 -12.12
C ILE A 124 -6.27 -5.51 -12.55
N ILE A 125 -5.76 -6.44 -13.37
CA ILE A 125 -6.52 -7.61 -13.84
C ILE A 125 -6.92 -8.53 -12.69
N ARG A 126 -6.10 -8.62 -11.62
CA ARG A 126 -6.43 -9.42 -10.44
C ARG A 126 -7.60 -8.83 -9.62
N TYR A 127 -7.76 -7.51 -9.62
CA TYR A 127 -8.76 -6.80 -8.81
C TYR A 127 -10.04 -6.46 -9.58
N ALA A 128 -10.04 -6.59 -10.91
CA ALA A 128 -11.22 -6.50 -11.78
C ALA A 128 -11.98 -7.83 -11.84
#